data_AF-A0A920E5F4-F1
#
_entry.id   AF-A0A920E5F4-F1
#
_cell.length_a   1.000
_cell.length_b   1.000
_cell.length_c   1.000
_cell.angle_alpha   90.00
_cell.angle_beta   90.00
_cell.angle_gamma   90.00
#
_symmetry.space_group_name_H-M   'P 1'
#
loop_
_entity.id
_entity.type
_entity.pdbx_description
1 polymer ?
#
loop_
_entity_poly.entity_id
_entity_poly.type
_entity_poly.pdbx_seq_one_letter_code
_entity_poly.pdbx_strand_id
1 'polypeptide(L)'
;MSQQPFQTEVNQLLQLIIHSLYSQKEIFLRELISNASDALDKLRYTTLTDSKMKSYDFDPKVDITFIEGDKPSLTITDSGIGMSKRFAREFWNNCKVRN
;
A
#
# COMPACT_ATOMS: atom_id res chain seq x y z
N MET A 1 9.38 47.80 -1.83
CA MET A 1 8.69 46.71 -1.13
C MET A 1 9.75 45.92 -0.37
N SER A 2 9.78 46.04 0.95
CA SER A 2 10.80 45.41 1.80
C SER A 2 10.61 43.90 1.84
N GLN A 3 11.57 43.15 1.34
CA GLN A 3 11.65 41.71 1.64
C GLN A 3 12.20 41.56 3.05
N GLN A 4 11.32 41.39 4.04
CA GLN A 4 11.75 40.97 5.36
C GLN A 4 12.11 39.48 5.29
N PRO A 5 13.32 39.07 5.69
CA PRO A 5 13.65 37.66 5.80
C PRO A 5 12.71 37.04 6.85
N PHE A 6 11.90 36.09 6.40
CA PHE A 6 10.91 35.41 7.21
C PHE A 6 11.60 34.77 8.42
N GLN A 7 11.07 35.03 9.62
CA GLN A 7 11.67 34.62 10.91
C GLN A 7 12.11 33.14 10.87
N THR A 8 13.36 32.92 11.27
CA THR A 8 14.04 31.61 11.29
C THR A 8 13.23 30.52 12.01
N GLU A 9 12.46 30.91 13.03
CA GLU A 9 11.57 30.03 13.80
C GLU A 9 10.42 29.46 12.95
N VAL A 10 9.84 30.27 12.06
CA VAL A 10 8.73 29.81 11.20
C VAL A 10 9.25 28.84 10.14
N ASN A 11 10.45 29.06 9.62
CA ASN A 11 11.12 28.12 8.70
C ASN A 11 11.47 26.80 9.40
N GLN A 12 11.91 26.83 10.66
CA GLN A 12 12.18 25.63 11.45
C GLN A 12 10.90 24.85 11.76
N LEU A 13 9.81 25.54 12.09
CA LEU A 13 8.49 24.92 12.28
C LEU A 13 7.98 24.27 10.98
N LEU A 14 8.10 24.96 9.84
CA LEU A 14 7.78 24.40 8.53
C LEU A 14 8.60 23.16 8.21
N GLN A 15 9.92 23.18 8.47
CA GLN A 15 10.81 22.02 8.27
C GLN A 15 10.44 20.83 9.17
N LEU A 16 10.06 21.08 10.43
CA LEU A 16 9.60 20.07 11.39
C LEU A 16 8.26 19.44 10.97
N ILE A 17 7.30 20.26 10.51
CA ILE A 17 6.02 19.79 9.97
C ILE A 17 6.24 18.97 8.69
N ILE A 18 7.15 19.43 7.81
CA ILE A 18 7.52 18.68 6.60
C ILE A 18 8.14 17.33 6.99
N HIS A 19 9.10 17.29 7.92
CA HIS A 19 9.71 16.03 8.37
C HIS A 19 8.72 15.07 9.02
N SER A 20 7.78 15.55 9.84
CA SER A 20 6.77 14.68 10.48
C SER A 20 5.78 14.10 9.47
N LEU A 21 5.40 14.87 8.43
CA LEU A 21 4.54 14.41 7.35
C LEU A 21 5.25 13.41 6.41
N TYR A 22 6.57 13.55 6.22
CA TYR A 22 7.39 12.61 5.44
C TYR A 22 7.91 11.39 6.25
N SER A 23 7.60 11.29 7.54
CA SER A 23 8.06 10.23 8.45
C SER A 23 7.30 8.90 8.29
N GLN A 24 6.11 8.91 7.68
CA GLN A 24 5.24 7.72 7.60
C GLN A 24 5.46 6.85 6.34
N LYS A 25 6.61 6.98 5.67
CA LYS A 25 6.89 6.21 4.43
C LYS A 25 6.92 4.69 4.67
N GLU A 26 7.19 4.24 5.89
CA GLU A 26 7.17 2.80 6.19
C GLU A 26 5.75 2.27 6.41
N ILE A 27 4.80 3.17 6.73
CA ILE A 27 3.41 2.79 7.02
C ILE A 27 2.72 2.25 5.78
N PHE A 28 2.87 2.89 4.61
CA PHE A 28 2.22 2.36 3.40
C PHE A 28 2.70 0.94 3.09
N LEU A 29 4.00 0.67 3.27
CA LEU A 29 4.57 -0.65 3.00
C LEU A 29 4.00 -1.68 3.97
N ARG A 30 3.89 -1.33 5.26
CA ARG A 30 3.23 -2.17 6.26
C ARG A 30 1.77 -2.46 5.91
N GLU A 31 0.99 -1.45 5.53
CA GLU A 31 -0.42 -1.64 5.18
C GLU A 31 -0.57 -2.51 3.93
N LEU A 32 0.29 -2.36 2.92
CA LEU A 32 0.26 -3.20 1.72
C LEU A 32 0.64 -4.65 2.00
N ILE A 33 1.65 -4.89 2.84
CA ILE A 33 2.02 -6.25 3.28
C ILE A 33 0.90 -6.86 4.12
N SER A 34 0.26 -6.09 5.01
CA SER A 34 -0.89 -6.55 5.79
C SER A 34 -2.04 -6.97 4.87
N ASN A 35 -2.35 -6.16 3.84
CA ASN A 35 -3.38 -6.49 2.86
C ASN A 35 -3.07 -7.76 2.06
N ALA A 36 -1.80 -7.96 1.69
CA ALA A 36 -1.34 -9.17 1.02
C ALA A 36 -1.48 -10.42 1.92
N SER A 37 -1.11 -10.30 3.21
CA SER A 37 -1.30 -11.37 4.20
C SER A 37 -2.77 -11.75 4.34
N ASP A 38 -3.66 -10.76 4.48
CA ASP A 38 -5.11 -10.99 4.56
C ASP A 38 -5.66 -11.69 3.31
N ALA A 39 -5.13 -11.37 2.12
CA ALA A 39 -5.54 -12.00 0.88
C ALA A 39 -5.11 -13.48 0.80
N LEU A 40 -3.91 -13.80 1.29
CA LEU A 40 -3.40 -15.17 1.39
C LEU A 40 -4.20 -16.00 2.41
N ASP A 41 -4.51 -15.44 3.57
CA ASP A 41 -5.29 -16.13 4.61
C ASP A 41 -6.72 -16.42 4.13
N LYS A 42 -7.35 -15.47 3.43
CA LYS A 42 -8.65 -15.70 2.79
C LYS A 42 -8.59 -16.82 1.78
N LEU A 43 -7.57 -16.84 0.91
CA LEU A 43 -7.40 -17.91 -0.07
C LEU A 43 -7.23 -19.26 0.63
N ARG A 44 -6.37 -19.34 1.64
CA ARG A 44 -6.14 -20.56 2.43
C ARG A 44 -7.43 -21.07 3.05
N TYR A 45 -8.21 -20.19 3.67
CA TYR A 45 -9.50 -20.55 4.25
C TYR A 45 -10.48 -21.07 3.19
N THR A 46 -10.54 -20.42 2.02
CA THR A 46 -11.39 -20.86 0.91
C THR A 46 -10.97 -22.23 0.37
N THR A 47 -9.67 -22.50 0.22
CA THR A 47 -9.15 -23.81 -0.20
C THR A 47 -9.53 -24.94 0.76
N LEU A 48 -9.61 -24.65 2.07
CA LEU A 48 -10.01 -25.62 3.08
C LEU A 48 -11.52 -25.87 3.14
N THR A 49 -12.33 -24.85 2.80
CA THR A 49 -13.78 -24.88 3.01
C THR A 49 -14.58 -25.16 1.73
N ASP A 50 -14.15 -24.66 0.57
CA ASP A 50 -14.80 -24.88 -0.71
C ASP A 50 -14.25 -26.15 -1.38
N SER A 51 -15.11 -27.14 -1.57
CA SER A 51 -14.77 -28.40 -2.22
C SER A 51 -14.24 -28.24 -3.64
N LYS A 52 -14.59 -27.15 -4.34
CA LYS A 52 -14.10 -26.82 -5.69
C LYS A 52 -12.66 -26.31 -5.71
N MET A 53 -12.19 -25.75 -4.60
CA MET A 53 -10.85 -25.17 -4.46
C MET A 53 -9.87 -26.14 -3.79
N LYS A 54 -10.32 -27.31 -3.30
CA LYS A 54 -9.45 -28.29 -2.62
C LYS A 54 -8.30 -28.83 -3.47
N SER A 55 -8.43 -28.82 -4.79
CA SER A 55 -7.36 -29.24 -5.72
C SER A 55 -6.44 -28.09 -6.13
N TYR A 56 -6.64 -26.89 -5.58
CA TYR A 56 -5.78 -25.74 -5.84
C TYR A 56 -4.43 -25.95 -5.13
N ASP A 57 -3.35 -25.95 -5.91
CA ASP A 57 -2.00 -26.00 -5.37
C ASP A 57 -1.66 -24.65 -4.74
N PHE A 58 -1.74 -24.61 -3.41
CA PHE A 58 -1.58 -23.38 -2.65
C PHE A 58 -0.09 -23.12 -2.37
N ASP A 59 0.51 -22.26 -3.19
CA ASP A 59 1.86 -21.71 -3.00
C ASP A 59 1.78 -20.22 -2.59
N PRO A 60 1.62 -19.92 -1.29
CA PRO A 60 1.48 -18.55 -0.80
C PRO A 60 2.80 -17.81 -0.88
N LYS A 61 2.80 -16.68 -1.59
CA LYS A 61 3.97 -15.81 -1.71
C LYS A 61 3.58 -14.36 -1.78
N VAL A 62 4.49 -13.52 -1.26
CA VAL A 62 4.46 -12.06 -1.44
C VAL A 62 5.83 -11.66 -1.97
N ASP A 63 5.89 -11.25 -3.23
CA ASP A 63 7.09 -10.82 -3.93
C ASP A 63 7.18 -9.29 -3.89
N ILE A 64 8.33 -8.75 -3.49
CA ILE A 64 8.62 -7.31 -3.47
C ILE A 64 9.77 -7.05 -4.42
N THR A 65 9.51 -6.30 -5.48
CA THR A 65 10.50 -5.95 -6.51
C THR A 65 10.70 -4.45 -6.55
N PHE A 66 11.96 -4.02 -6.56
CA PHE A 66 12.32 -2.62 -6.75
C PHE A 66 13.10 -2.47 -8.05
N ILE A 67 12.67 -1.53 -8.89
CA ILE A 67 13.30 -1.21 -10.17
C ILE A 67 13.88 0.20 -10.05
N GLU A 68 15.18 0.30 -10.27
CA GLU A 68 15.93 1.56 -10.35
C GLU A 68 15.99 2.06 -11.80
N GLY A 69 16.10 3.36 -11.99
CA GLY A 69 16.21 4.01 -13.31
C GLY A 69 15.45 5.33 -13.37
N ASP A 70 15.19 5.81 -14.59
CA ASP A 70 14.52 7.11 -14.83
C ASP A 70 13.07 7.15 -14.28
N LYS A 71 12.46 5.98 -14.08
CA LYS A 71 11.13 5.82 -13.48
C LYS A 71 11.21 4.76 -12.38
N PRO A 72 11.67 5.11 -11.18
CA PRO A 72 11.81 4.15 -10.10
C PRO A 72 10.43 3.61 -9.69
N SER A 73 10.34 2.31 -9.45
CA SER A 73 9.09 1.67 -9.03
C SER A 73 9.31 0.60 -7.98
N LEU A 74 8.47 0.61 -6.96
CA LEU A 74 8.33 -0.49 -6.00
C LEU A 74 7.04 -1.25 -6.33
N THR A 75 7.16 -2.55 -6.59
CA THR A 75 6.04 -3.43 -6.90
C THR A 75 5.92 -4.50 -5.84
N ILE A 76 4.71 -4.68 -5.32
CA ILE A 76 4.36 -5.72 -4.35
C ILE A 76 3.32 -6.62 -5.03
N THR A 77 3.60 -7.92 -5.10
CA THR A 77 2.72 -8.90 -5.75
C THR A 77 2.44 -10.04 -4.78
N ASP A 78 1.17 -10.33 -4.51
CA ASP A 78 0.74 -11.48 -3.72
C ASP A 78 0.09 -12.56 -4.59
N SER A 79 0.13 -13.81 -4.13
CA SER A 79 -0.63 -14.94 -4.71
C SER A 79 -1.93 -15.23 -3.95
N GLY A 80 -2.51 -14.23 -3.29
CA GLY A 80 -3.73 -14.36 -2.49
C GLY A 80 -5.01 -14.48 -3.33
N ILE A 81 -6.16 -14.36 -2.66
CA ILE A 81 -7.48 -14.58 -3.28
C ILE A 81 -7.81 -13.57 -4.39
N GLY A 82 -7.08 -12.46 -4.45
CA GLY A 82 -7.28 -11.39 -5.42
C GLY A 82 -8.63 -10.68 -5.27
N MET A 83 -8.99 -9.90 -6.29
CA MET A 83 -10.22 -9.11 -6.31
C MET A 83 -10.95 -9.27 -7.65
N SER A 84 -12.29 -9.35 -7.58
CA SER A 84 -13.10 -9.27 -8.80
C SER A 84 -13.05 -7.85 -9.38
N LYS A 85 -13.20 -7.74 -10.71
CA LYS A 85 -13.20 -6.44 -11.43
C LYS A 85 -14.27 -5.46 -10.91
N ARG A 86 -15.39 -5.97 -10.38
CA ARG A 86 -16.44 -5.13 -9.77
C ARG A 86 -15.98 -4.58 -8.43
N PHE A 87 -15.55 -5.46 -7.54
CA PHE A 87 -15.08 -5.09 -6.21
C PHE A 87 -13.92 -4.10 -6.27
N ALA A 88 -12.92 -4.34 -7.14
CA ALA A 88 -11.79 -3.44 -7.31
C ALA A 88 -12.22 -2.03 -7.75
N ARG A 89 -13.22 -1.92 -8.62
CA ARG A 89 -13.79 -0.63 -9.05
C ARG A 89 -14.50 0.09 -7.92
N GLU A 90 -15.36 -0.61 -7.18
CA GLU A 90 -16.09 -0.04 -6.04
C GLU A 90 -15.15 0.39 -4.91
N PHE A 91 -14.17 -0.45 -4.58
CA PHE A 91 -13.13 -0.15 -3.60
C PHE A 91 -12.38 1.14 -3.97
N TRP A 92 -11.90 1.24 -5.20
CA TRP A 92 -11.17 2.42 -5.66
C TRP A 92 -12.02 3.69 -5.68
N ASN A 93 -13.28 3.58 -6.08
CA ASN A 93 -14.22 4.70 -6.05
C ASN A 93 -14.43 5.20 -4.61
N ASN A 94 -14.57 4.30 -3.64
CA ASN A 94 -14.73 4.66 -2.23
C ASN A 94 -13.47 5.30 -1.63
N CYS A 95 -12.28 4.86 -2.04
CA CYS A 95 -11.02 5.47 -1.62
C CYS A 95 -10.86 6.91 -2.13
N LYS A 96 -11.35 7.22 -3.35
CA LYS A 96 -11.29 8.58 -3.91
C LYS A 96 -12.16 9.61 -3.19
N VAL A 97 -13.20 9.17 -2.47
CA VAL A 97 -14.11 10.08 -1.73
C VAL A 97 -13.55 10.46 -0.35
N ARG A 98 -12.45 9.82 0.10
CA ARG A 98 -11.87 10.02 1.44
C ARG A 98 -10.63 10.93 1.49
N ASN A 99 -10.27 11.57 0.38
CA ASN A 99 -9.21 12.60 0.32
C ASN A 99 -9.79 13.96 -0.05
#